data_AF-A0A7C3H2Z8-F1
#
_entry.id   AF-A0A7C3H2Z8-F1
#
_cell.length_a   1.000
_cell.length_b   1.000
_cell.length_c   1.000
_cell.angle_alpha   90.00
_cell.angle_beta   90.00
_cell.angle_gamma   90.00
#
_symmetry.space_group_name_H-M   'P 1'
#
loop_
_entity.id
_entity.type
_entity.pdbx_description
1 polymer ?
#
loop_
_entity_poly.entity_id
_entity_poly.type
_entity_poly.pdbx_seq_one_letter_code
_entity_poly.pdbx_strand_id
1 'polypeptide(L)'
;MQILKDFSKEYSLFLAIITYFGISHFEHAMVQTTAGNLLGFGILFVVIIYSSMSVAHHAEMLAEKFGEPYGTLILTISAVIVEIVIIVIMMKHAESPTLARDTIYSAIMLDINGLLGIAAIIGGIKYGEQPYNVDSSNSYLSMLLVAIGIAMVLPHFIDVAHHDMFMMFNVVTFTLLYIVFTRIQLKSHKYFFEYEDKSNCVDGVCAPHAEINAWYHAFNLIFSIVIIGVLAEILSVFMGNTLETFGLPLAIGAVGVAVISAAPELITAVRAAVDNRMQTVINIALGASLATILLTIPAVILVSRYYGLELNLALTPIEGVMLGLTLLLSIVNFSDGETNVLEGFLHFILFVVFAFLLFV
;
A
#
# COMPACT_ATOMS: atom_id res chain seq x y z
N MET A 1 16.07 22.39 -22.66
CA MET A 1 17.01 21.30 -23.07
C MET A 1 17.40 20.40 -21.89
N GLN A 2 17.58 20.93 -20.67
CA GLN A 2 17.76 20.12 -19.44
C GLN A 2 16.53 19.24 -19.13
N ILE A 3 15.32 19.82 -19.16
CA ILE A 3 14.04 19.11 -18.92
C ILE A 3 13.84 17.91 -19.86
N LEU A 4 14.23 18.02 -21.14
CA LEU A 4 14.16 16.93 -22.12
C LEU A 4 15.19 15.82 -21.86
N LYS A 5 16.35 16.15 -21.28
CA LYS A 5 17.35 15.17 -20.84
C LYS A 5 16.94 14.48 -19.55
N ASP A 6 16.29 15.19 -18.64
CA ASP A 6 15.79 14.60 -17.39
C ASP A 6 14.60 13.68 -17.68
N PHE A 7 13.69 14.08 -18.58
CA PHE A 7 12.59 13.23 -19.03
C PHE A 7 13.09 11.93 -19.69
N SER A 8 14.23 11.95 -20.40
CA SER A 8 14.82 10.74 -21.01
C SER A 8 15.30 9.68 -19.99
N LYS A 9 15.35 10.02 -18.70
CA LYS A 9 15.62 9.07 -17.61
C LYS A 9 14.35 8.43 -17.04
N GLU A 10 13.17 8.93 -17.38
CA GLU A 10 11.86 8.45 -16.92
C GLU A 10 11.38 7.25 -17.76
N TYR A 11 12.15 6.17 -17.75
CA TYR A 11 11.84 4.96 -18.52
C TYR A 11 10.48 4.35 -18.13
N SER A 12 10.07 4.50 -16.87
CA SER A 12 8.73 4.12 -16.36
C SER A 12 7.61 4.80 -17.11
N LEU A 13 7.66 6.13 -17.22
CA LEU A 13 6.65 6.93 -17.90
C LEU A 13 6.58 6.64 -19.39
N PHE A 14 7.74 6.53 -20.05
CA PHE A 14 7.76 6.16 -21.46
C PHE A 14 7.19 4.76 -21.70
N LEU A 15 7.55 3.79 -20.87
CA LEU A 15 7.03 2.43 -20.97
C LEU A 15 5.51 2.41 -20.72
N ALA A 16 5.02 3.16 -19.73
CA ALA A 16 3.60 3.30 -19.43
C ALA A 16 2.83 3.89 -20.62
N ILE A 17 3.35 4.96 -21.24
CA ILE A 17 2.73 5.60 -22.40
C ILE A 17 2.72 4.66 -23.62
N ILE A 18 3.86 4.02 -23.91
CA ILE A 18 3.95 3.06 -25.02
C ILE A 18 2.99 1.89 -24.80
N THR A 19 2.92 1.39 -23.58
CA THR A 19 2.01 0.29 -23.20
C THR A 19 0.57 0.72 -23.36
N TYR A 20 0.21 1.94 -22.94
CA TYR A 20 -1.13 2.48 -23.14
C TYR A 20 -1.52 2.52 -24.62
N PHE A 21 -0.69 3.12 -25.49
CA PHE A 21 -1.00 3.19 -26.92
C PHE A 21 -0.97 1.83 -27.61
N GLY A 22 -0.05 0.95 -27.20
CA GLY A 22 0.05 -0.41 -27.75
C GLY A 22 -1.17 -1.25 -27.39
N ILE A 23 -1.52 -1.31 -26.10
CA ILE A 23 -2.63 -2.14 -25.64
C ILE A 23 -3.96 -1.56 -26.09
N SER A 24 -4.20 -0.25 -26.00
CA SER A 24 -5.47 0.34 -26.48
C SER A 24 -5.72 0.11 -27.96
N HIS A 25 -4.67 0.06 -28.80
CA HIS A 25 -4.82 -0.25 -30.22
C HIS A 25 -5.21 -1.72 -30.48
N PHE A 26 -4.71 -2.65 -29.67
CA PHE A 26 -4.94 -4.10 -29.84
C PHE A 26 -5.96 -4.68 -28.86
N GLU A 27 -6.57 -3.86 -28.00
CA GLU A 27 -7.41 -4.27 -26.88
C GLU A 27 -8.52 -5.22 -27.32
N HIS A 28 -9.31 -4.81 -28.32
CA HIS A 28 -10.42 -5.60 -28.85
C HIS A 28 -9.97 -6.95 -29.43
N ALA A 29 -8.76 -7.04 -29.99
CA ALA A 29 -8.23 -8.28 -30.53
C ALA A 29 -7.68 -9.18 -29.41
N MET A 30 -7.04 -8.59 -28.38
CA MET A 30 -6.46 -9.34 -27.26
C MET A 30 -7.54 -9.92 -26.34
N VAL A 31 -8.57 -9.13 -26.03
CA VAL A 31 -9.68 -9.54 -25.13
C VAL A 31 -10.46 -10.74 -25.68
N GLN A 32 -10.56 -10.90 -27.00
CA GLN A 32 -11.29 -12.02 -27.61
C GLN A 32 -10.62 -13.39 -27.44
N THR A 33 -9.34 -13.43 -27.09
CA THR A 33 -8.59 -14.68 -26.93
C THR A 33 -8.10 -14.83 -25.51
N THR A 34 -8.21 -16.02 -24.90
CA THR A 34 -7.72 -16.25 -23.53
C THR A 34 -6.23 -15.94 -23.39
N ALA A 35 -5.43 -16.30 -24.40
CA ALA A 35 -3.99 -16.01 -24.40
C ALA A 35 -3.71 -14.50 -24.52
N GLY A 36 -4.41 -13.79 -25.39
CA GLY A 36 -4.29 -12.33 -25.52
C GLY A 36 -4.70 -11.61 -24.24
N ASN A 37 -5.77 -12.06 -23.60
CA ASN A 37 -6.25 -11.48 -22.35
C ASN A 37 -5.24 -11.67 -21.19
N LEU A 38 -4.69 -12.87 -21.04
CA LEU A 38 -3.65 -13.13 -20.02
C LEU A 38 -2.37 -12.33 -20.28
N LEU A 39 -1.96 -12.21 -21.54
CA LEU A 39 -0.80 -11.39 -21.91
C LEU A 39 -1.04 -9.91 -21.62
N GLY A 40 -2.20 -9.37 -22.00
CA GLY A 40 -2.59 -8.00 -21.71
C GLY A 40 -2.62 -7.71 -20.21
N PHE A 41 -3.26 -8.59 -19.43
CA PHE A 41 -3.26 -8.53 -17.97
C PHE A 41 -1.84 -8.50 -17.40
N GLY A 42 -0.99 -9.47 -17.77
CA GLY A 42 0.37 -9.58 -17.26
C GLY A 42 1.25 -8.37 -17.61
N ILE A 43 1.16 -7.86 -18.84
CA ILE A 43 1.91 -6.68 -19.27
C ILE A 43 1.48 -5.45 -18.47
N LEU A 44 0.16 -5.20 -18.37
CA LEU A 44 -0.36 -4.06 -17.62
C LEU A 44 0.04 -4.14 -16.14
N PHE A 45 -0.10 -5.31 -15.53
CA PHE A 45 0.23 -5.53 -14.13
C PHE A 45 1.70 -5.17 -13.83
N VAL A 46 2.64 -5.67 -14.65
CA VAL A 46 4.07 -5.39 -14.49
C VAL A 46 4.39 -3.91 -14.75
N VAL A 47 3.78 -3.30 -15.76
CA VAL A 47 4.02 -1.90 -16.10
C VAL A 47 3.48 -0.96 -15.03
N ILE A 48 2.34 -1.28 -14.42
CA ILE A 48 1.78 -0.48 -13.32
C ILE A 48 2.66 -0.61 -12.08
N ILE A 49 3.14 -1.81 -11.72
CA ILE A 49 4.15 -1.98 -10.65
C ILE A 49 5.39 -1.14 -10.93
N TYR A 50 5.93 -1.18 -12.15
CA TYR A 50 7.09 -0.37 -12.50
C TYR A 50 6.80 1.13 -12.42
N SER A 51 5.56 1.55 -12.72
CA SER A 51 5.12 2.94 -12.60
C SER A 51 4.93 3.36 -11.14
N SER A 52 4.46 2.48 -10.25
CA SER A 52 4.33 2.78 -8.82
C SER A 52 5.69 3.00 -8.16
N MET A 53 6.74 2.31 -8.62
CA MET A 53 8.13 2.60 -8.22
C MET A 53 8.57 4.02 -8.57
N SER A 54 8.14 4.54 -9.72
CA SER A 54 8.44 5.91 -10.16
C SER A 54 7.70 6.94 -9.32
N VAL A 55 6.45 6.68 -8.93
CA VAL A 55 5.71 7.48 -7.95
C VAL A 55 6.48 7.56 -6.63
N ALA A 56 6.89 6.41 -6.08
CA ALA A 56 7.65 6.36 -4.84
C ALA A 56 8.95 7.17 -4.94
N HIS A 57 9.70 7.00 -6.04
CA HIS A 57 10.93 7.77 -6.28
C HIS A 57 10.70 9.28 -6.31
N HIS A 58 9.69 9.78 -7.03
CA HIS A 58 9.41 11.22 -7.05
C HIS A 58 8.91 11.74 -5.70
N ALA A 59 8.15 10.93 -4.95
CA ALA A 59 7.73 11.26 -3.61
C ALA A 59 8.91 11.35 -2.63
N GLU A 60 9.89 10.44 -2.72
CA GLU A 60 11.14 10.45 -1.94
C GLU A 60 11.97 11.72 -2.21
N MET A 61 12.15 12.09 -3.48
CA MET A 61 12.89 13.30 -3.84
C MET A 61 12.22 14.57 -3.33
N LEU A 62 10.89 14.63 -3.37
CA LEU A 62 10.14 15.73 -2.77
C LEU A 62 10.26 15.71 -1.23
N ALA A 63 10.22 14.53 -0.63
CA ALA A 63 10.35 14.38 0.81
C ALA A 63 11.71 14.84 1.32
N GLU A 64 12.80 14.49 0.63
CA GLU A 64 14.15 14.96 0.95
C GLU A 64 14.23 16.49 0.86
N LYS A 65 13.63 17.08 -0.18
CA LYS A 65 13.64 18.54 -0.38
C LYS A 65 12.86 19.31 0.69
N PHE A 66 11.67 18.83 1.07
CA PHE A 66 10.81 19.53 2.02
C PHE A 66 11.13 19.20 3.48
N GLY A 67 11.88 18.12 3.71
CA GLY A 67 12.29 17.67 5.03
C GLY A 67 11.12 17.29 5.95
N GLU A 68 11.45 16.86 7.15
CA GLU A 68 10.44 16.54 8.17
C GLU A 68 9.83 17.81 8.77
N PRO A 69 8.49 17.87 8.96
CA PRO A 69 7.53 16.77 8.90
C PRO A 69 6.87 16.50 7.53
N TYR A 70 7.09 17.38 6.56
CA TYR A 70 6.33 17.37 5.31
C TYR A 70 6.71 16.20 4.41
N GLY A 71 7.96 15.72 4.50
CA GLY A 71 8.45 14.59 3.72
C GLY A 71 7.70 13.29 4.00
N THR A 72 7.57 12.90 5.27
CA THR A 72 6.76 11.73 5.67
C THR A 72 5.31 11.82 5.19
N LEU A 73 4.71 13.03 5.20
CA LEU A 73 3.35 13.23 4.68
C LEU A 73 3.27 13.05 3.17
N ILE A 74 4.25 13.59 2.42
CA ILE A 74 4.30 13.45 0.95
C ILE A 74 4.41 11.99 0.55
N LEU A 75 5.27 11.21 1.21
CA LEU A 75 5.43 9.78 0.95
C LEU A 75 4.12 9.04 1.18
N THR A 76 3.56 9.15 2.38
CA THR A 76 2.33 8.46 2.78
C THR A 76 1.15 8.82 1.87
N ILE A 77 0.94 10.11 1.60
CA ILE A 77 -0.19 10.56 0.77
C ILE A 77 -0.02 10.10 -0.68
N SER A 78 1.20 10.09 -1.22
CA SER A 78 1.45 9.65 -2.59
C SER A 78 1.12 8.17 -2.78
N ALA A 79 1.56 7.32 -1.85
CA ALA A 79 1.28 5.88 -1.87
C ALA A 79 -0.24 5.62 -1.75
N VAL A 80 -0.89 6.27 -0.78
CA VAL A 80 -2.34 6.14 -0.55
C VAL A 80 -3.16 6.65 -1.75
N ILE A 81 -2.74 7.72 -2.42
CA ILE A 81 -3.44 8.20 -3.62
C ILE A 81 -3.38 7.16 -4.74
N VAL A 82 -2.25 6.49 -4.96
CA VAL A 82 -2.15 5.41 -5.96
C VAL A 82 -3.13 4.29 -5.61
N GLU A 83 -3.17 3.87 -4.35
CA GLU A 83 -4.10 2.85 -3.86
C GLU A 83 -5.56 3.25 -4.11
N ILE A 84 -5.97 4.46 -3.69
CA ILE A 84 -7.34 4.97 -3.86
C ILE A 84 -7.72 5.04 -5.34
N VAL A 85 -6.83 5.55 -6.20
CA VAL A 85 -7.10 5.66 -7.64
C VAL A 85 -7.41 4.28 -8.24
N ILE A 86 -6.62 3.26 -7.92
CA ILE A 86 -6.84 1.92 -8.47
C ILE A 86 -8.12 1.31 -7.89
N ILE A 87 -8.36 1.43 -6.58
CA ILE A 87 -9.59 0.91 -5.94
C ILE A 87 -10.83 1.51 -6.61
N VAL A 88 -10.87 2.84 -6.76
CA VAL A 88 -12.04 3.54 -7.31
C VAL A 88 -12.31 3.13 -8.76
N ILE A 89 -11.27 3.01 -9.57
CA ILE A 89 -11.38 2.56 -10.96
C ILE A 89 -11.92 1.13 -11.01
N MET A 90 -11.40 0.26 -10.15
CA MET A 90 -11.84 -1.12 -10.07
C MET A 90 -13.30 -1.25 -9.62
N MET A 91 -13.72 -0.46 -8.63
CA MET A 91 -15.10 -0.45 -8.14
C MET A 91 -16.09 -0.02 -9.22
N LYS A 92 -15.70 0.91 -10.10
CA LYS A 92 -16.52 1.35 -11.22
C LYS A 92 -16.74 0.28 -12.30
N HIS A 93 -15.84 -0.71 -12.40
CA HIS A 93 -15.91 -1.76 -13.43
C HIS A 93 -16.46 -3.08 -12.91
N ALA A 94 -16.11 -3.48 -11.69
CA ALA A 94 -16.44 -4.80 -11.16
C ALA A 94 -17.82 -4.91 -10.49
N GLU A 95 -18.61 -3.82 -10.42
CA GLU A 95 -19.94 -3.71 -9.76
C GLU A 95 -20.05 -4.49 -8.44
N SER A 96 -18.97 -4.53 -7.65
CA SER A 96 -18.91 -5.32 -6.42
C SER A 96 -18.78 -4.40 -5.20
N PRO A 97 -19.76 -4.42 -4.27
CA PRO A 97 -19.75 -3.55 -3.10
C PRO A 97 -18.64 -3.89 -2.11
N THR A 98 -18.06 -5.10 -2.17
CA THR A 98 -17.01 -5.56 -1.25
C THR A 98 -15.60 -5.30 -1.76
N LEU A 99 -15.42 -4.87 -3.02
CA LEU A 99 -14.09 -4.82 -3.63
C LEU A 99 -13.09 -3.93 -2.88
N ALA A 100 -13.55 -2.78 -2.38
CA ALA A 100 -12.73 -1.90 -1.56
C ALA A 100 -12.34 -2.56 -0.23
N ARG A 101 -13.29 -3.23 0.44
CA ARG A 101 -13.03 -4.00 1.66
C ARG A 101 -11.98 -5.07 1.41
N ASP A 102 -12.15 -5.85 0.35
CA ASP A 102 -11.26 -6.96 0.01
C ASP A 102 -9.86 -6.46 -0.31
N THR A 103 -9.74 -5.29 -0.95
CA THR A 103 -8.45 -4.66 -1.27
C THR A 103 -7.74 -4.18 -0.01
N ILE A 104 -8.45 -3.47 0.87
CA ILE A 104 -7.90 -2.99 2.14
C ILE A 104 -7.51 -4.15 3.06
N TYR A 105 -8.36 -5.17 3.16
CA TYR A 105 -8.03 -6.40 3.89
C TYR A 105 -6.78 -7.07 3.32
N SER A 106 -6.69 -7.18 1.99
CA SER A 106 -5.53 -7.77 1.31
C SER A 106 -4.25 -6.96 1.52
N ALA A 107 -4.33 -5.62 1.53
CA ALA A 107 -3.20 -4.73 1.82
C ALA A 107 -2.66 -4.97 3.23
N ILE A 108 -3.54 -5.01 4.24
CA ILE A 108 -3.13 -5.28 5.63
C ILE A 108 -2.48 -6.66 5.77
N MET A 109 -3.07 -7.69 5.13
CA MET A 109 -2.50 -9.04 5.16
C MET A 109 -1.15 -9.10 4.43
N LEU A 110 -1.01 -8.37 3.32
CA LEU A 110 0.24 -8.27 2.57
C LEU A 110 1.32 -7.57 3.39
N ASP A 111 1.03 -6.44 4.04
CA ASP A 111 2.00 -5.66 4.79
C ASP A 111 2.45 -6.37 6.07
N ILE A 112 1.50 -6.82 6.89
CA ILE A 112 1.80 -7.35 8.23
C ILE A 112 2.27 -8.81 8.15
N ASN A 113 1.72 -9.63 7.24
CA ASN A 113 2.09 -11.04 7.18
C ASN A 113 3.07 -11.35 6.06
N GLY A 114 2.89 -10.74 4.89
CA GLY A 114 3.76 -10.95 3.73
C GLY A 114 5.08 -10.19 3.86
N LEU A 115 5.03 -8.86 3.83
CA LEU A 115 6.18 -7.95 3.81
C LEU A 115 7.00 -8.12 5.09
N LEU A 116 6.38 -7.92 6.26
CA LEU A 116 7.08 -8.04 7.54
C LEU A 116 7.61 -9.46 7.76
N GLY A 117 6.81 -10.49 7.44
CA GLY A 117 7.21 -11.88 7.59
C GLY A 117 8.45 -12.23 6.77
N ILE A 118 8.45 -11.88 5.47
CA ILE A 118 9.60 -12.10 4.58
C ILE A 118 10.81 -11.29 5.05
N ALA A 119 10.62 -10.03 5.42
CA ALA A 119 11.71 -9.17 5.88
C ALA A 119 12.37 -9.71 7.17
N ALA A 120 11.58 -10.16 8.15
CA ALA A 120 12.07 -10.78 9.37
C ALA A 120 12.76 -12.14 9.13
N ILE A 121 12.28 -12.96 8.18
CA ILE A 121 12.98 -14.18 7.78
C ILE A 121 14.35 -13.84 7.18
N ILE A 122 14.40 -12.93 6.20
CA ILE A 122 15.65 -12.56 5.51
C ILE A 122 16.65 -11.95 6.49
N GLY A 123 16.19 -11.03 7.32
CA GLY A 123 17.01 -10.36 8.30
C GLY A 123 17.47 -11.28 9.43
N GLY A 124 16.59 -12.15 9.93
CA GLY A 124 16.94 -13.14 10.95
C GLY A 124 17.90 -14.23 10.45
N ILE A 125 17.83 -14.64 9.18
CA ILE A 125 18.83 -15.56 8.60
C ILE A 125 20.22 -14.92 8.59
N LYS A 126 20.30 -13.60 8.37
CA LYS A 126 21.56 -12.87 8.25
C LYS A 126 22.14 -12.44 9.60
N TYR A 127 21.29 -12.03 10.55
CA TYR A 127 21.70 -11.39 11.80
C TYR A 127 21.28 -12.17 13.06
N GLY A 128 20.43 -13.19 12.94
CA GLY A 128 19.85 -13.89 14.08
C GLY A 128 18.64 -13.13 14.63
N GLU A 129 18.93 -12.16 15.50
CA GLU A 129 17.97 -11.27 16.13
C GLU A 129 18.20 -9.83 15.66
N GLN A 130 17.13 -9.09 15.39
CA GLN A 130 17.21 -7.69 14.95
C GLN A 130 16.38 -6.77 15.84
N PRO A 131 17.01 -5.78 16.50
CA PRO A 131 16.32 -4.93 17.46
C PRO A 131 15.42 -3.93 16.76
N TYR A 132 14.32 -3.60 17.45
CA TYR A 132 13.40 -2.53 17.09
C TYR A 132 12.84 -1.89 18.37
N ASN A 133 12.04 -0.85 18.20
CA ASN A 133 11.43 -0.10 19.27
C ASN A 133 10.00 -0.59 19.57
N VAL A 134 9.83 -1.19 20.75
CA VAL A 134 8.56 -1.73 21.25
C VAL A 134 7.47 -0.66 21.44
N ASP A 135 7.82 0.55 21.86
CA ASP A 135 6.82 1.61 22.06
C ASP A 135 6.22 2.07 20.73
N SER A 136 7.02 2.07 19.66
CA SER A 136 6.57 2.36 18.30
C SER A 136 5.60 1.30 17.79
N SER A 137 6.00 0.02 17.84
CA SER A 137 5.15 -1.10 17.40
C SER A 137 3.83 -1.16 18.19
N ASN A 138 3.88 -1.00 19.51
CA ASN A 138 2.69 -0.99 20.37
C ASN A 138 1.73 0.16 20.04
N SER A 139 2.26 1.33 19.72
CA SER A 139 1.46 2.47 19.29
C SER A 139 0.72 2.15 17.99
N TYR A 140 1.42 1.62 16.99
CA TYR A 140 0.82 1.19 15.73
C TYR A 140 -0.24 0.11 15.92
N LEU A 141 0.08 -0.97 16.63
CA LEU A 141 -0.83 -2.10 16.86
C LEU A 141 -2.09 -1.67 17.61
N SER A 142 -1.96 -0.79 18.60
CA SER A 142 -3.11 -0.25 19.34
C SER A 142 -4.04 0.55 18.41
N MET A 143 -3.48 1.39 17.55
CA MET A 143 -4.27 2.16 16.59
C MET A 143 -4.90 1.26 15.52
N LEU A 144 -4.17 0.27 15.01
CA LEU A 144 -4.68 -0.71 14.05
C LEU A 144 -5.83 -1.52 14.63
N LEU A 145 -5.71 -2.01 15.87
CA LEU A 145 -6.76 -2.76 16.56
C LEU A 145 -8.05 -1.95 16.65
N VAL A 146 -7.95 -0.67 17.06
CA VAL A 146 -9.10 0.24 17.15
C VAL A 146 -9.67 0.54 15.76
N ALA A 147 -8.81 0.85 14.79
CA ALA A 147 -9.22 1.27 13.46
C ALA A 147 -9.89 0.13 12.68
N ILE A 148 -9.30 -1.07 12.66
CA ILE A 148 -9.89 -2.27 12.03
C ILE A 148 -11.20 -2.65 12.71
N GLY A 149 -11.21 -2.63 14.05
CA GLY A 149 -12.41 -2.92 14.83
C GLY A 149 -13.58 -2.01 14.46
N ILE A 150 -13.35 -0.70 14.39
CA ILE A 150 -14.38 0.28 14.05
C ILE A 150 -14.76 0.22 12.57
N ALA A 151 -13.77 0.16 11.68
CA ALA A 151 -13.99 0.34 10.24
C ALA A 151 -14.59 -0.89 9.56
N MET A 152 -14.20 -2.08 10.00
CA MET A 152 -14.37 -3.31 9.23
C MET A 152 -15.07 -4.43 10.02
N VAL A 153 -14.91 -4.49 11.36
CA VAL A 153 -15.59 -5.48 12.20
C VAL A 153 -16.97 -5.00 12.65
N LEU A 154 -17.06 -3.81 13.25
CA LEU A 154 -18.31 -3.27 13.76
C LEU A 154 -19.44 -3.11 12.72
N PRO A 155 -19.21 -2.76 11.44
CA PRO A 155 -20.29 -2.65 10.45
C PRO A 155 -21.18 -3.89 10.35
N HIS A 156 -20.64 -5.09 10.63
CA HIS A 156 -21.41 -6.34 10.64
C HIS A 156 -22.55 -6.35 11.67
N PHE A 157 -22.39 -5.60 12.77
CA PHE A 157 -23.33 -5.55 13.88
C PHE A 157 -24.21 -4.29 13.88
N ILE A 158 -23.98 -3.36 12.96
CA ILE A 158 -24.80 -2.16 12.82
C ILE A 158 -26.01 -2.49 11.95
N ASP A 159 -27.17 -2.04 12.40
CA ASP A 159 -28.43 -2.21 11.68
C ASP A 159 -28.43 -1.42 10.37
N VAL A 160 -29.06 -1.95 9.32
CA VAL A 160 -29.02 -1.35 7.96
C VAL A 160 -29.50 0.10 7.95
N ALA A 161 -30.47 0.43 8.81
CA ALA A 161 -31.00 1.79 8.96
C ALA A 161 -29.97 2.83 9.43
N HIS A 162 -28.85 2.40 10.04
CA HIS A 162 -27.81 3.28 10.58
C HIS A 162 -26.48 3.17 9.81
N HIS A 163 -26.40 2.39 8.73
CA HIS A 163 -25.16 2.18 7.97
C HIS A 163 -24.55 3.49 7.44
N ASP A 164 -25.36 4.32 6.78
CA ASP A 164 -24.89 5.60 6.22
C ASP A 164 -24.36 6.55 7.31
N MET A 165 -25.07 6.60 8.44
CA MET A 165 -24.66 7.41 9.59
C MET A 165 -23.31 6.91 10.14
N PHE A 166 -23.14 5.60 10.25
CA PHE A 166 -21.91 4.98 10.74
C PHE A 166 -20.72 5.21 9.79
N MET A 167 -20.93 5.11 8.47
CA MET A 167 -19.88 5.41 7.49
C MET A 167 -19.41 6.88 7.57
N MET A 168 -20.34 7.83 7.68
CA MET A 168 -19.98 9.24 7.84
C MET A 168 -19.29 9.53 9.18
N PHE A 169 -19.69 8.83 10.25
CA PHE A 169 -18.98 8.87 11.53
C PHE A 169 -17.54 8.35 11.42
N ASN A 170 -17.31 7.27 10.67
CA ASN A 170 -15.97 6.75 10.41
C ASN A 170 -15.08 7.74 9.65
N VAL A 171 -15.63 8.44 8.65
CA VAL A 171 -14.90 9.51 7.93
C VAL A 171 -14.36 10.56 8.91
N VAL A 172 -15.23 11.09 9.78
CA VAL A 172 -14.83 12.13 10.75
C VAL A 172 -13.83 11.59 11.77
N THR A 173 -14.10 10.40 12.31
CA THR A 173 -13.28 9.79 13.37
C THR A 173 -11.89 9.43 12.88
N PHE A 174 -11.75 8.81 11.70
CA PHE A 174 -10.45 8.44 11.14
C PHE A 174 -9.66 9.64 10.63
N THR A 175 -10.32 10.66 10.09
CA THR A 175 -9.65 11.93 9.78
C THR A 175 -9.04 12.53 11.05
N LEU A 176 -9.79 12.54 12.17
CA LEU A 176 -9.28 13.01 13.45
C LEU A 176 -8.14 12.13 13.98
N LEU A 177 -8.30 10.80 13.92
CA LEU A 177 -7.26 9.87 14.37
C LEU A 177 -5.97 10.05 13.57
N TYR A 178 -6.07 10.22 12.25
CA TYR A 178 -4.92 10.47 11.38
C TYR A 178 -4.23 11.80 11.72
N ILE A 179 -4.99 12.87 11.97
CA ILE A 179 -4.41 14.16 12.39
C ILE A 179 -3.65 14.02 13.71
N VAL A 180 -4.21 13.29 14.68
CA VAL A 180 -3.56 13.04 15.98
C VAL A 180 -2.30 12.18 15.80
N PHE A 181 -2.42 11.07 15.09
CA PHE A 181 -1.32 10.16 14.76
C PHE A 181 -0.16 10.89 14.08
N THR A 182 -0.47 11.67 13.04
CA THR A 182 0.48 12.51 12.32
C THR A 182 1.13 13.52 13.26
N ARG A 183 0.35 14.24 14.09
CA ARG A 183 0.95 15.19 15.06
C ARG A 183 1.92 14.51 16.04
N ILE A 184 1.62 13.29 16.50
CA ILE A 184 2.47 12.54 17.42
C ILE A 184 3.76 12.08 16.73
N GLN A 185 3.66 11.51 15.52
CA GLN A 185 4.83 11.13 14.71
C GLN A 185 5.75 12.32 14.46
N LEU A 186 5.18 13.48 14.11
CA LEU A 186 5.92 14.66 13.68
C LEU A 186 6.54 15.50 14.80
N LYS A 187 6.02 15.45 16.04
CA LYS A 187 6.52 16.27 17.16
C LYS A 187 7.33 15.52 18.21
N SER A 188 6.88 14.33 18.63
CA SER A 188 7.29 13.77 19.93
C SER A 188 8.45 12.78 19.83
N HIS A 189 8.73 12.22 18.65
CA HIS A 189 9.59 11.04 18.52
C HIS A 189 10.44 11.05 17.24
N LYS A 190 10.99 12.20 16.82
CA LYS A 190 11.87 12.29 15.63
C LYS A 190 12.98 11.22 15.61
N TYR A 191 13.54 10.91 16.79
CA TYR A 191 14.54 9.85 17.01
C TYR A 191 14.04 8.41 16.75
N PHE A 192 12.74 8.16 16.77
CA PHE A 192 12.14 6.84 16.50
C PHE A 192 11.99 6.55 15.00
N PHE A 193 12.05 7.58 14.15
CA PHE A 193 11.72 7.50 12.73
C PHE A 193 12.83 8.04 11.80
N GLU A 194 13.78 8.83 12.30
CA GLU A 194 14.93 9.32 11.51
C GLU A 194 16.03 8.25 11.39
N TYR A 195 16.24 7.78 10.16
CA TYR A 195 17.53 7.25 9.73
C TYR A 195 18.40 8.44 9.32
N GLU A 196 19.41 8.80 10.13
CA GLU A 196 20.48 9.68 9.66
C GLU A 196 21.26 8.93 8.59
N ASP A 197 21.04 9.26 7.32
CA ASP A 197 21.89 8.81 6.23
C ASP A 197 23.27 9.48 6.35
N LYS A 198 24.13 8.90 7.20
CA LYS A 198 25.53 9.33 7.36
C LYS A 198 26.39 8.95 6.17
N SER A 199 25.85 8.31 5.12
CA SER A 199 26.63 7.88 3.96
C SER A 199 27.26 9.04 3.18
N ASN A 200 26.70 10.25 3.30
CA ASN A 200 27.15 11.43 2.55
C ASN A 200 28.00 12.43 3.36
N CYS A 201 28.32 12.12 4.62
CA CYS A 201 29.17 12.97 5.46
C CYS A 201 30.42 12.20 5.88
N VAL A 202 31.53 12.46 5.18
CA VAL A 202 32.88 12.02 5.58
C VAL A 202 33.54 13.20 6.30
N ASP A 203 34.03 12.97 7.51
CA ASP A 203 34.76 13.97 8.33
C ASP A 203 34.03 15.31 8.54
N GLY A 204 32.71 15.28 8.73
CA GLY A 204 31.90 16.48 9.02
C GLY A 204 31.70 17.42 7.84
N VAL A 205 32.17 17.04 6.65
CA VAL A 205 31.89 17.73 5.38
C VAL A 205 30.81 16.94 4.65
N CYS A 206 29.57 17.39 4.77
CA CYS A 206 28.48 16.85 3.98
C CYS A 206 28.57 17.41 2.55
N ALA A 207 28.50 16.54 1.54
CA ALA A 207 28.44 16.99 0.15
C ALA A 207 27.25 17.96 -0.01
N PRO A 208 27.38 19.04 -0.80
CA PRO A 208 26.26 19.94 -1.04
C PRO A 208 25.09 19.13 -1.60
N HIS A 209 23.94 19.12 -0.91
CA HIS A 209 22.74 18.48 -1.41
C HIS A 209 22.50 18.99 -2.84
N ALA A 210 22.42 18.07 -3.80
CA ALA A 210 22.10 18.43 -5.17
C ALA A 210 20.81 19.27 -5.16
N GLU A 211 20.75 20.36 -5.92
CA GLU A 211 19.54 21.17 -5.96
C GLU A 211 18.38 20.34 -6.54
N ILE A 212 17.51 19.83 -5.67
CA ILE A 212 16.34 19.06 -6.07
C ILE A 212 15.33 20.01 -6.71
N ASN A 213 14.94 19.74 -7.95
CA ASN A 213 13.92 20.52 -8.63
C ASN A 213 12.51 20.07 -8.22
N ALA A 214 11.94 20.73 -7.21
CA ALA A 214 10.58 20.44 -6.69
C ALA A 214 9.53 20.34 -7.80
N TRP A 215 9.57 21.26 -8.77
CA TRP A 215 8.58 21.30 -9.84
C TRP A 215 8.69 20.13 -10.81
N TYR A 216 9.91 19.68 -11.08
CA TYR A 216 10.13 18.47 -11.87
C TYR A 216 9.53 17.24 -11.19
N HIS A 217 9.88 17.00 -9.91
CA HIS A 217 9.39 15.82 -9.19
C HIS A 217 7.88 15.90 -8.91
N ALA A 218 7.33 17.08 -8.59
CA ALA A 218 5.89 17.25 -8.37
C ALA A 218 5.08 16.99 -9.65
N PHE A 219 5.55 17.49 -10.80
CA PHE A 219 4.92 17.25 -12.09
C PHE A 219 4.93 15.75 -12.44
N ASN A 220 6.09 15.11 -12.37
CA ASN A 220 6.21 13.68 -12.70
C ASN A 220 5.47 12.78 -11.71
N LEU A 221 5.40 13.15 -10.42
CA LEU A 221 4.59 12.45 -9.44
C LEU A 221 3.12 12.42 -9.84
N ILE A 222 2.53 13.60 -10.09
CA ILE A 222 1.12 13.73 -10.49
C ILE A 222 0.88 13.02 -11.82
N PHE A 223 1.79 13.20 -12.80
CA PHE A 223 1.67 12.56 -14.10
C PHE A 223 1.75 11.03 -14.01
N SER A 224 2.61 10.49 -13.15
CA SER A 224 2.73 9.04 -12.89
C SER A 224 1.47 8.47 -12.24
N ILE A 225 0.86 9.20 -11.29
CA ILE A 225 -0.42 8.79 -10.67
C ILE A 225 -1.54 8.76 -11.73
N VAL A 226 -1.61 9.78 -12.60
CA VAL A 226 -2.62 9.85 -13.66
C VAL A 226 -2.45 8.72 -14.67
N ILE A 227 -1.22 8.43 -15.12
CA ILE A 227 -1.00 7.34 -16.09
C ILE A 227 -1.29 5.97 -15.46
N ILE A 228 -0.99 5.77 -14.17
CA ILE A 228 -1.40 4.57 -13.42
C ILE A 228 -2.92 4.42 -13.43
N GLY A 229 -3.67 5.50 -13.18
CA GLY A 229 -5.12 5.47 -13.28
C GLY A 229 -5.60 5.07 -14.68
N VAL A 230 -5.06 5.68 -15.73
CA VAL A 230 -5.42 5.32 -17.11
C VAL A 230 -5.10 3.85 -17.43
N LEU A 231 -3.95 3.34 -16.99
CA LEU A 231 -3.59 1.93 -17.16
C LEU A 231 -4.44 0.99 -16.31
N ALA A 232 -4.83 1.40 -15.10
CA ALA A 232 -5.71 0.65 -14.22
C ALA A 232 -7.11 0.47 -14.80
N GLU A 233 -7.62 1.46 -15.55
CA GLU A 233 -8.88 1.36 -16.28
C GLU A 233 -8.84 0.17 -17.24
N ILE A 234 -7.79 0.09 -18.06
CA ILE A 234 -7.60 -1.01 -19.01
C ILE A 234 -7.36 -2.32 -18.24
N LEU A 235 -6.53 -2.31 -17.19
CA LEU A 235 -6.25 -3.49 -16.38
C LEU A 235 -7.54 -4.10 -15.81
N SER A 236 -8.50 -3.27 -15.40
CA SER A 236 -9.76 -3.72 -14.81
C SER A 236 -10.55 -4.63 -15.75
N VAL A 237 -10.56 -4.32 -17.06
CA VAL A 237 -11.22 -5.12 -18.09
C VAL A 237 -10.52 -6.47 -18.27
N PHE A 238 -9.19 -6.44 -18.46
CA PHE A 238 -8.40 -7.67 -18.61
C PHE A 238 -8.46 -8.57 -17.37
N MET A 239 -8.48 -7.97 -16.18
CA MET A 239 -8.59 -8.67 -14.92
C MET A 239 -9.98 -9.31 -14.77
N GLY A 240 -11.06 -8.57 -15.02
CA GLY A 240 -12.43 -9.09 -14.98
C GLY A 240 -12.60 -10.32 -15.89
N ASN A 241 -12.17 -10.20 -17.15
CA ASN A 241 -12.22 -11.31 -18.11
C ASN A 241 -11.37 -12.51 -17.67
N THR A 242 -10.19 -12.27 -17.06
CA THR A 242 -9.34 -13.35 -16.55
C THR A 242 -10.04 -14.08 -15.42
N LEU A 243 -10.58 -13.34 -14.45
CA LEU A 243 -11.25 -13.93 -13.30
C LEU A 243 -12.49 -14.73 -13.74
N GLU A 244 -13.29 -14.18 -14.65
CA GLU A 244 -14.47 -14.88 -15.19
C GLU A 244 -14.09 -16.14 -15.96
N THR A 245 -13.07 -16.07 -16.84
CA THR A 245 -12.64 -17.21 -17.67
C THR A 245 -12.17 -18.40 -16.83
N PHE A 246 -11.51 -18.14 -15.69
CA PHE A 246 -11.00 -19.17 -14.80
C PHE A 246 -11.94 -19.48 -13.61
N GLY A 247 -13.10 -18.82 -13.52
CA GLY A 247 -14.03 -18.98 -12.40
C GLY A 247 -13.42 -18.57 -11.05
N LEU A 248 -12.51 -17.59 -11.06
CA LEU A 248 -11.78 -17.11 -9.89
C LEU A 248 -12.56 -16.01 -9.16
N PRO A 249 -12.47 -15.94 -7.82
CA PRO A 249 -13.16 -14.91 -7.05
C PRO A 249 -12.55 -13.52 -7.23
N LEU A 250 -13.41 -12.50 -7.15
CA LEU A 250 -13.02 -11.09 -7.24
C LEU A 250 -11.98 -10.67 -6.20
N ALA A 251 -11.92 -11.35 -5.05
CA ALA A 251 -10.91 -11.15 -4.01
C ALA A 251 -9.47 -11.30 -4.54
N ILE A 252 -9.24 -12.13 -5.56
CA ILE A 252 -7.91 -12.25 -6.19
C ILE A 252 -7.53 -10.96 -6.92
N GLY A 253 -8.50 -10.28 -7.54
CA GLY A 253 -8.27 -8.98 -8.15
C GLY A 253 -7.91 -7.92 -7.10
N ALA A 254 -8.59 -7.94 -5.96
CA ALA A 254 -8.27 -7.08 -4.81
C ALA A 254 -6.85 -7.30 -4.27
N VAL A 255 -6.38 -8.56 -4.20
CA VAL A 255 -4.98 -8.88 -3.85
C VAL A 255 -4.02 -8.31 -4.90
N GLY A 256 -4.36 -8.42 -6.18
CA GLY A 256 -3.58 -7.81 -7.26
C GLY A 256 -3.42 -6.30 -7.08
N VAL A 257 -4.48 -5.59 -6.71
CA VAL A 257 -4.44 -4.15 -6.42
C VAL A 257 -3.52 -3.86 -5.23
N ALA A 258 -3.67 -4.59 -4.12
CA ALA A 258 -2.81 -4.44 -2.94
C ALA A 258 -1.33 -4.66 -3.26
N VAL A 259 -1.00 -5.65 -4.10
CA VAL A 259 0.39 -5.91 -4.54
C VAL A 259 0.93 -4.75 -5.37
N ILE A 260 0.12 -4.16 -6.25
CA ILE A 260 0.54 -3.03 -7.08
C ILE A 260 0.89 -1.81 -6.23
N SER A 261 0.05 -1.47 -5.25
CA SER A 261 0.24 -0.30 -4.39
C SER A 261 1.40 -0.49 -3.42
N ALA A 262 1.55 -1.68 -2.82
CA ALA A 262 2.59 -1.97 -1.84
C ALA A 262 3.96 -2.37 -2.45
N ALA A 263 4.06 -2.54 -3.77
CA ALA A 263 5.31 -2.99 -4.42
C ALA A 263 6.56 -2.15 -4.07
N PRO A 264 6.52 -0.80 -4.04
CA PRO A 264 7.67 -0.01 -3.64
C PRO A 264 8.08 -0.24 -2.19
N GLU A 265 7.09 -0.36 -1.31
CA GLU A 265 7.27 -0.56 0.12
C GLU A 265 7.84 -1.94 0.43
N LEU A 266 7.39 -2.99 -0.26
CA LEU A 266 7.94 -4.34 -0.20
C LEU A 266 9.44 -4.36 -0.49
N ILE A 267 9.87 -3.68 -1.55
CA ILE A 267 11.29 -3.62 -1.93
C ILE A 267 12.10 -2.85 -0.89
N THR A 268 11.59 -1.71 -0.42
CA THR A 268 12.27 -0.88 0.59
C THR A 268 12.39 -1.61 1.93
N ALA A 269 11.34 -2.31 2.35
CA ALA A 269 11.33 -3.10 3.58
C ALA A 269 12.33 -4.26 3.54
N VAL A 270 12.36 -5.03 2.44
CA VAL A 270 13.35 -6.12 2.30
C VAL A 270 14.78 -5.58 2.33
N ARG A 271 15.06 -4.45 1.67
CA ARG A 271 16.37 -3.79 1.74
C ARG A 271 16.70 -3.37 3.17
N ALA A 272 15.75 -2.75 3.87
CA ALA A 272 15.94 -2.33 5.25
C ALA A 272 16.26 -3.53 6.18
N ALA A 273 15.55 -4.66 6.05
CA ALA A 273 15.85 -5.88 6.78
C ALA A 273 17.28 -6.39 6.52
N VAL A 274 17.69 -6.42 5.24
CA VAL A 274 19.05 -6.82 4.84
C VAL A 274 20.12 -5.88 5.41
N ASP A 275 19.80 -4.62 5.65
CA ASP A 275 20.70 -3.60 6.19
C ASP A 275 20.67 -3.50 7.73
N ASN A 276 20.04 -4.46 8.40
CA ASN A 276 19.85 -4.45 9.86
C ASN A 276 19.00 -3.29 10.40
N ARG A 277 17.99 -2.87 9.64
CA ARG A 277 17.09 -1.75 9.97
C ARG A 277 15.66 -2.23 10.20
N MET A 278 15.47 -3.12 11.18
CA MET A 278 14.14 -3.72 11.44
C MET A 278 13.09 -2.68 11.87
N GLN A 279 13.49 -1.63 12.59
CA GLN A 279 12.58 -0.52 12.90
C GLN A 279 11.94 0.08 11.63
N THR A 280 12.73 0.24 10.55
CA THR A 280 12.23 0.76 9.28
C THR A 280 11.23 -0.20 8.65
N VAL A 281 11.46 -1.51 8.73
CA VAL A 281 10.53 -2.54 8.25
C VAL A 281 9.20 -2.44 8.99
N ILE A 282 9.23 -2.36 10.32
CA ILE A 282 8.03 -2.24 11.16
C ILE A 282 7.27 -0.95 10.85
N ASN A 283 7.98 0.17 10.72
CA ASN A 283 7.37 1.45 10.37
C ASN A 283 6.71 1.42 8.99
N ILE A 284 7.33 0.75 8.00
CA ILE A 284 6.74 0.55 6.68
C ILE A 284 5.49 -0.32 6.81
N ALA A 285 5.61 -1.53 7.36
CA ALA A 285 4.51 -2.50 7.41
C ALA A 285 3.30 -1.97 8.20
N LEU A 286 3.51 -1.57 9.45
CA LEU A 286 2.42 -1.14 10.32
C LEU A 286 1.95 0.27 9.99
N GLY A 287 2.84 1.13 9.52
CA GLY A 287 2.52 2.50 9.11
C GLY A 287 1.70 2.55 7.82
N ALA A 288 2.05 1.75 6.81
CA ALA A 288 1.29 1.61 5.57
C ALA A 288 -0.11 1.07 5.85
N SER A 289 -0.22 -0.05 6.58
CA SER A 289 -1.51 -0.61 6.99
C SER A 289 -2.39 0.39 7.76
N LEU A 290 -1.79 1.18 8.65
CA LEU A 290 -2.52 2.20 9.39
C LEU A 290 -2.98 3.34 8.47
N ALA A 291 -2.13 3.78 7.54
CA ALA A 291 -2.49 4.79 6.53
C ALA A 291 -3.62 4.29 5.62
N THR A 292 -3.60 3.04 5.17
CA THR A 292 -4.68 2.42 4.40
C THR A 292 -6.01 2.53 5.14
N ILE A 293 -6.06 2.17 6.42
CA ILE A 293 -7.33 2.25 7.16
C ILE A 293 -7.75 3.70 7.42
N LEU A 294 -6.81 4.56 7.83
CA LEU A 294 -7.15 5.92 8.27
C LEU A 294 -7.35 6.92 7.14
N LEU A 295 -6.85 6.64 5.94
CA LEU A 295 -6.96 7.52 4.77
C LEU A 295 -7.77 6.87 3.65
N THR A 296 -7.48 5.62 3.29
CA THR A 296 -8.15 4.95 2.15
C THR A 296 -9.62 4.69 2.46
N ILE A 297 -9.99 4.25 3.67
CA ILE A 297 -11.40 4.05 4.02
C ILE A 297 -12.23 5.34 3.95
N PRO A 298 -11.84 6.46 4.62
CA PRO A 298 -12.57 7.71 4.47
C PRO A 298 -12.66 8.19 3.03
N ALA A 299 -11.58 8.06 2.25
CA ALA A 299 -11.58 8.46 0.85
C ALA A 299 -12.56 7.63 0.02
N VAL A 300 -12.54 6.31 0.15
CA VAL A 300 -13.47 5.43 -0.57
C VAL A 300 -14.92 5.68 -0.16
N ILE A 301 -15.21 5.91 1.13
CA ILE A 301 -16.57 6.28 1.58
C ILE A 301 -17.04 7.57 0.87
N LEU A 302 -16.20 8.61 0.85
CA LEU A 302 -16.54 9.89 0.22
C LEU A 302 -16.72 9.75 -1.29
N VAL A 303 -15.84 9.00 -1.96
CA VAL A 303 -15.91 8.78 -3.40
C VAL A 303 -17.13 7.93 -3.77
N SER A 304 -17.40 6.85 -3.05
CA SER A 304 -18.60 6.02 -3.27
C SER A 304 -19.88 6.82 -3.06
N ARG A 305 -19.93 7.67 -2.02
CA ARG A 305 -21.06 8.59 -1.79
C ARG A 305 -21.26 9.57 -2.95
N TYR A 306 -20.18 10.08 -3.53
CA TYR A 306 -20.21 11.04 -4.63
C TYR A 306 -20.67 10.41 -5.95
N TYR A 307 -20.15 9.22 -6.28
CA TYR A 307 -20.51 8.50 -7.51
C TYR A 307 -21.74 7.60 -7.38
N GLY A 308 -22.31 7.45 -6.18
CA GLY A 308 -23.45 6.56 -5.93
C GLY A 308 -23.10 5.08 -6.02
N LEU A 309 -21.85 4.71 -5.71
CA LEU A 309 -21.40 3.32 -5.69
C LEU A 309 -21.84 2.64 -4.40
N GLU A 310 -22.29 1.39 -4.49
CA GLU A 310 -22.53 0.56 -3.32
C GLU A 310 -21.20 0.22 -2.64
N LEU A 311 -21.18 0.29 -1.32
CA LEU A 311 -19.97 0.02 -0.52
C LEU A 311 -20.34 -0.80 0.70
N ASN A 312 -19.67 -1.93 0.88
CA ASN A 312 -19.77 -2.77 2.06
C ASN A 312 -18.38 -3.04 2.64
N LEU A 313 -18.09 -2.42 3.78
CA LEU A 313 -16.83 -2.56 4.51
C LEU A 313 -16.85 -3.68 5.55
N ALA A 314 -18.00 -4.34 5.78
CA ALA A 314 -18.13 -5.39 6.79
C ALA A 314 -17.34 -6.64 6.39
N LEU A 315 -16.43 -7.08 7.25
CA LEU A 315 -15.68 -8.33 7.06
C LEU A 315 -16.60 -9.55 7.10
N THR A 316 -16.24 -10.56 6.33
CA THR A 316 -16.72 -11.91 6.55
C THR A 316 -16.14 -12.48 7.85
N PRO A 317 -16.76 -13.50 8.46
CA PRO A 317 -16.23 -14.14 9.66
C PRO A 317 -14.80 -14.68 9.48
N ILE A 318 -14.47 -15.20 8.29
CA ILE A 318 -13.14 -15.74 7.99
C ILE A 318 -12.10 -14.61 7.97
N GLU A 319 -12.37 -13.51 7.26
CA GLU A 319 -11.47 -12.35 7.21
C GLU A 319 -11.30 -11.72 8.60
N GLY A 320 -12.38 -11.63 9.38
CA GLY A 320 -12.35 -11.13 10.76
C GLY A 320 -11.47 -11.98 11.67
N VAL A 321 -11.55 -13.31 11.59
CA VAL A 321 -10.67 -14.22 12.34
C VAL A 321 -9.23 -14.10 11.87
N MET A 322 -8.97 -14.03 10.56
CA MET A 322 -7.61 -13.89 10.03
C MET A 322 -6.93 -12.58 10.44
N LEU A 323 -7.65 -11.45 10.39
CA LEU A 323 -7.14 -10.18 10.92
C LEU A 323 -6.94 -10.24 12.43
N GLY A 324 -7.85 -10.86 13.17
CA GLY A 324 -7.72 -11.07 14.61
C GLY A 324 -6.45 -11.86 14.97
N LEU A 325 -6.18 -12.96 14.26
CA LEU A 325 -4.97 -13.76 14.43
C LEU A 325 -3.71 -12.96 14.06
N THR A 326 -3.76 -12.19 12.98
CA THR A 326 -2.66 -11.33 12.53
C THR A 326 -2.28 -10.31 13.60
N LEU A 327 -3.26 -9.59 14.14
CA LEU A 327 -3.04 -8.60 15.19
C LEU A 327 -2.57 -9.25 16.50
N LEU A 328 -3.18 -10.36 16.90
CA LEU A 328 -2.79 -11.08 18.12
C LEU A 328 -1.35 -11.59 18.02
N LEU A 329 -0.99 -12.21 16.89
CA LEU A 329 0.37 -12.66 16.65
C LEU A 329 1.35 -11.47 16.68
N SER A 330 1.01 -10.36 16.04
CA SER A 330 1.84 -9.15 16.03
C SER A 330 2.06 -8.61 17.45
N ILE A 331 1.03 -8.60 18.31
CA ILE A 331 1.13 -8.15 19.71
C ILE A 331 2.06 -9.07 20.51
N VAL A 332 1.98 -10.38 20.28
CA VAL A 332 2.81 -11.36 21.00
C VAL A 332 4.27 -11.27 20.54
N ASN A 333 4.50 -11.31 19.23
CA ASN A 333 5.84 -11.29 18.65
C ASN A 333 6.53 -9.94 18.89
N PHE A 334 5.79 -8.82 18.90
CA PHE A 334 6.40 -7.50 19.07
C PHE A 334 6.55 -7.02 20.51
N SER A 335 6.62 -7.94 21.47
CA SER A 335 6.65 -7.62 22.89
C SER A 335 8.03 -7.51 23.52
N ASP A 336 9.06 -8.09 22.92
CA ASP A 336 10.41 -8.22 23.48
C ASP A 336 11.44 -7.24 22.89
N GLY A 337 11.14 -6.63 21.73
CA GLY A 337 11.98 -5.61 21.11
C GLY A 337 13.00 -6.14 20.11
N GLU A 338 12.95 -7.43 19.78
CA GLU A 338 13.79 -8.04 18.77
C GLU A 338 12.96 -8.92 17.85
N THR A 339 13.34 -9.01 16.57
CA THR A 339 12.70 -9.93 15.63
C THR A 339 13.63 -11.05 15.25
N ASN A 340 13.08 -12.22 14.97
CA ASN A 340 13.84 -13.40 14.55
C ASN A 340 13.14 -14.16 13.40
N VAL A 341 13.82 -15.20 12.91
CA VAL A 341 13.33 -16.04 11.80
C VAL A 341 12.00 -16.74 12.14
N LEU A 342 11.82 -17.18 13.39
CA LEU A 342 10.61 -17.89 13.79
C LEU A 342 9.39 -16.97 13.72
N GLU A 343 9.50 -15.76 14.24
CA GLU A 343 8.43 -14.76 14.17
C GLU A 343 8.09 -14.39 12.73
N GLY A 344 9.11 -14.16 11.89
CA GLY A 344 8.91 -13.91 10.47
C GLY A 344 8.21 -15.08 9.77
N PHE A 345 8.57 -16.31 10.11
CA PHE A 345 7.94 -17.51 9.55
C PHE A 345 6.49 -17.68 10.00
N LEU A 346 6.14 -17.35 11.24
CA LEU A 346 4.76 -17.39 11.72
C LEU A 346 3.87 -16.39 10.95
N HIS A 347 4.35 -15.17 10.74
CA HIS A 347 3.66 -14.18 9.89
C HIS A 347 3.53 -14.68 8.45
N PHE A 348 4.61 -15.19 7.87
CA PHE A 348 4.56 -15.70 6.49
C PHE A 348 3.60 -16.88 6.34
N ILE A 349 3.49 -17.78 7.33
CA ILE A 349 2.47 -18.84 7.32
C ILE A 349 1.06 -18.26 7.31
N LEU A 350 0.77 -17.23 8.11
CA LEU A 350 -0.54 -16.57 8.07
C LEU A 350 -0.83 -15.97 6.69
N PHE A 351 0.18 -15.42 6.01
CA PHE A 351 0.04 -14.94 4.63
C PHE A 351 -0.26 -16.07 3.64
N VAL A 352 0.41 -17.22 3.77
CA VAL A 352 0.14 -18.40 2.93
C VAL A 352 -1.27 -18.94 3.18
N VAL A 353 -1.72 -18.98 4.44
CA VAL A 353 -3.09 -19.39 4.78
C VAL A 353 -4.11 -18.40 4.20
N PHE A 354 -3.85 -17.10 4.31
CA PHE A 354 -4.66 -16.08 3.64
C PHE A 354 -4.75 -16.32 2.13
N ALA A 355 -3.62 -16.55 1.46
CA ALA A 355 -3.60 -16.81 0.02
C ALA A 355 -4.37 -18.08 -0.35
N PHE A 356 -4.30 -19.12 0.47
CA PHE A 356 -5.08 -20.35 0.28
C PHE A 356 -6.58 -20.11 0.44
N LEU A 357 -7.00 -19.32 1.45
CA LEU A 357 -8.40 -18.98 1.71
C LEU A 357 -9.03 -18.12 0.61
N LEU A 358 -8.24 -17.51 -0.29
CA LEU A 358 -8.79 -16.85 -1.48
C LEU A 358 -9.45 -17.84 -2.45
N PHE A 359 -9.16 -19.14 -2.37
CA PHE A 359 -9.66 -20.17 -3.29
C PHE A 359 -10.74 -21.07 -2.67
N VAL A 360 -11.09 -20.85 -1.41
CA VAL A 360 -12.05 -21.65 -0.63
C VAL A 360 -13.21 -20.76 -0.21
#